data_AF-H5SQ36-F1
#
_entry.id   AF-H5SQ36-F1
#
_cell.length_a   1.000
_cell.length_b   1.000
_cell.length_c   1.000
_cell.angle_alpha   90.00
_cell.angle_beta   90.00
_cell.angle_gamma   90.00
#
_symmetry.space_group_name_H-M   'P 1'
#
loop_
_entity.id
_entity.type
_entity.pdbx_description
1 polymer ?
#
loop_
_entity_poly.entity_id
_entity_poly.type
_entity_poly.pdbx_seq_one_letter_code
_entity_poly.pdbx_strand_id
1 'polypeptide(L)'
;MAELNLSPNARRVLEARYLRRDAERRLVETPEELFARVARAIAEAELLLGTAEKARRWEEVFHELLTSRDFLPNSPTLMNAGTPLGQLSACFVLPVGDTMEEIFEAVKQMALVQRTGGGTGFSFSRLRPKGDVVASTGGEASGPVSFMKIFDSATEHIKQGGKRRGANMGVLRVDHPDILDFVTAKRDERALQNFNISVAVTDAFMEAVRRDDAYELINPRTGRAVRRLKARHVFEEIVRAAWQTGDPGLLFLDAINRANPTPHLGAIEATNPCGEIPLL
;
A
#
# COMPACT_ATOMS: atom_id res chain seq x y z
N MET A 1 -33.38 21.28 -3.05
CA MET A 1 -32.45 20.13 -3.17
C MET A 1 -33.18 18.91 -2.66
N ALA A 2 -33.16 17.80 -3.39
CA ALA A 2 -33.72 16.54 -2.88
C ALA A 2 -32.91 16.10 -1.65
N GLU A 3 -33.61 15.71 -0.58
CA GLU A 3 -33.01 15.29 0.67
C GLU A 3 -32.20 14.00 0.44
N LEU A 4 -30.93 13.93 0.91
CA LEU A 4 -30.11 12.73 0.71
C LEU A 4 -30.71 11.55 1.48
N ASN A 5 -31.17 10.54 0.75
CA ASN A 5 -31.70 9.31 1.33
C ASN A 5 -30.56 8.39 1.80
N LEU A 6 -29.96 8.73 2.95
CA LEU A 6 -28.90 7.97 3.61
C LEU A 6 -29.44 7.09 4.74
N SER A 7 -28.99 5.83 4.77
CA SER A 7 -29.31 4.91 5.87
C SER A 7 -28.70 5.40 7.20
N PRO A 8 -29.26 5.00 8.35
CA PRO A 8 -28.71 5.34 9.65
C PRO A 8 -27.23 4.96 9.81
N ASN A 9 -26.83 3.80 9.25
CA ASN A 9 -25.45 3.35 9.27
C ASN A 9 -24.52 4.24 8.42
N ALA A 10 -24.97 4.64 7.23
CA ALA A 10 -24.19 5.54 6.38
C ALA A 10 -23.96 6.89 7.06
N ARG A 11 -25.01 7.45 7.69
CA ARG A 11 -24.91 8.70 8.48
C ARG A 11 -23.89 8.55 9.62
N ARG A 12 -23.96 7.45 10.36
CA ARG A 12 -23.02 7.16 11.47
C ARG A 12 -21.56 7.12 10.99
N VAL A 13 -21.30 6.49 9.85
CA VAL A 13 -19.95 6.40 9.27
C VAL A 13 -19.45 7.76 8.79
N LEU A 14 -20.31 8.55 8.12
CA LEU A 14 -19.99 9.91 7.68
C LEU A 14 -19.59 10.79 8.86
N GLU A 15 -20.41 10.83 9.92
CA GLU A 15 -20.12 11.59 11.14
C GLU A 15 -18.82 11.15 11.83
N ALA A 16 -18.55 9.84 11.85
CA ALA A 16 -17.41 9.30 12.55
C ALA A 16 -16.08 9.57 11.82
N ARG A 17 -16.08 9.68 10.50
CA ARG A 17 -14.85 9.63 9.68
C ARG A 17 -14.72 10.73 8.62
N TYR A 18 -15.80 11.11 7.96
CA TYR A 18 -15.73 11.94 6.74
C TYR A 18 -16.03 13.40 7.01
N LEU A 19 -17.10 13.70 7.75
CA LEU A 19 -17.53 15.07 8.00
C LEU A 19 -16.46 15.87 8.75
N ARG A 20 -16.31 17.13 8.36
CA ARG A 20 -15.35 18.06 8.98
C ARG A 20 -15.77 18.42 10.40
N ARG A 21 -14.74 18.68 11.22
CA ARG A 21 -14.89 19.12 12.60
C ARG A 21 -14.06 20.37 12.84
N ASP A 22 -14.54 21.24 13.72
CA ASP A 22 -13.76 22.39 14.21
C ASP A 22 -12.68 21.98 15.23
N ALA A 23 -11.99 22.97 15.78
CA ALA A 23 -10.95 22.77 16.80
C ALA A 23 -11.51 22.13 18.09
N GLU A 24 -12.77 22.41 18.41
CA GLU A 24 -13.50 21.84 19.55
C GLU A 24 -14.10 20.45 19.26
N ARG A 25 -13.82 19.86 18.09
CA ARG A 25 -14.30 18.56 17.60
C ARG A 25 -15.81 18.47 17.34
N ARG A 26 -16.50 19.59 17.19
CA ARG A 26 -17.92 19.62 16.79
C ARG A 26 -18.05 19.45 15.29
N LEU A 27 -19.11 18.79 14.83
CA LEU A 27 -19.38 18.65 13.40
C LEU A 27 -19.75 20.03 12.82
N VAL A 28 -19.09 20.39 11.71
CA VAL A 28 -19.29 21.67 11.01
C VAL A 28 -19.60 21.48 9.52
N GLU A 29 -19.97 20.25 9.16
CA GLU A 29 -20.28 19.87 7.79
C GLU A 29 -21.37 18.79 7.80
N THR A 30 -22.36 18.96 6.94
CA THR A 30 -23.42 17.99 6.62
C THR A 30 -23.01 17.10 5.45
N PRO A 31 -23.65 15.93 5.25
CA PRO A 31 -23.42 15.09 4.07
C PRO A 31 -23.59 15.83 2.73
N GLU A 32 -24.57 16.72 2.64
CA GLU A 32 -24.81 17.56 1.46
C GLU A 32 -23.64 18.52 1.22
N GLU A 33 -23.16 19.20 2.27
CA GLU A 33 -21.99 20.09 2.18
C GLU A 33 -20.70 19.34 1.86
N LEU A 34 -20.53 18.11 2.36
CA LEU A 34 -19.42 17.22 2.00
C LEU A 34 -19.39 16.97 0.49
N PHE A 35 -20.51 16.57 -0.10
CA PHE A 35 -20.56 16.28 -1.54
C PHE A 35 -20.40 17.54 -2.39
N ALA A 36 -21.01 18.67 -1.99
CA ALA A 36 -20.80 19.95 -2.65
C ALA A 36 -19.33 20.40 -2.60
N ARG A 37 -18.66 20.27 -1.44
CA ARG A 37 -17.23 20.57 -1.30
C ARG A 37 -16.37 19.73 -2.25
N VAL A 38 -16.62 18.42 -2.29
CA VAL A 38 -15.85 17.50 -3.13
C VAL A 38 -16.07 17.81 -4.61
N ALA A 39 -17.32 17.96 -5.06
CA ALA A 39 -17.64 18.28 -6.44
C ALA A 39 -16.95 19.56 -6.91
N ARG A 40 -17.06 20.65 -6.13
CA ARG A 40 -16.42 21.92 -6.43
C ARG A 40 -14.90 21.81 -6.50
N ALA A 41 -14.28 21.20 -5.48
CA ALA A 41 -12.83 21.09 -5.41
C ALA A 41 -12.23 20.26 -6.56
N ILE A 42 -12.95 19.25 -7.08
CA ILE A 42 -12.50 18.48 -8.25
C ILE A 42 -12.72 19.28 -9.54
N ALA A 43 -13.84 19.98 -9.67
CA ALA A 43 -14.15 20.80 -10.84
C ALA A 43 -13.21 22.01 -11.01
N GLU A 44 -12.57 22.49 -9.95
CA GLU A 44 -11.56 23.55 -10.00
C GLU A 44 -10.39 23.23 -10.96
N ALA A 45 -10.12 21.95 -11.25
CA ALA A 45 -9.12 21.57 -12.26
C ALA A 45 -9.44 22.15 -13.67
N GLU A 46 -10.72 22.36 -13.98
CA GLU A 46 -11.15 22.98 -15.24
C GLU A 46 -10.85 24.48 -15.30
N LEU A 47 -10.60 25.14 -14.16
CA LEU A 47 -10.10 26.51 -14.16
C LEU A 47 -8.64 26.58 -14.63
N LEU A 48 -7.88 25.48 -14.43
CA LEU A 48 -6.49 25.37 -14.85
C LEU A 48 -6.37 24.91 -16.32
N LEU A 49 -7.21 23.98 -16.74
CA LEU A 49 -7.11 23.32 -18.05
C LEU A 49 -8.16 23.80 -19.07
N GLY A 50 -9.18 24.53 -18.62
CA GLY A 50 -10.37 24.83 -19.41
C GLY A 50 -10.89 26.25 -19.16
N THR A 51 -12.17 26.36 -18.75
CA THR A 51 -12.84 27.65 -18.54
C THR A 51 -13.70 27.62 -17.27
N ALA A 52 -14.05 28.80 -16.76
CA ALA A 52 -14.98 28.92 -15.63
C ALA A 52 -16.38 28.36 -15.93
N GLU A 53 -16.81 28.38 -17.20
CA GLU A 53 -18.08 27.76 -17.61
C GLU A 53 -18.01 26.23 -17.53
N LYS A 54 -16.91 25.63 -17.99
CA LYS A 54 -16.67 24.19 -17.84
C LYS A 54 -16.59 23.78 -16.38
N ALA A 55 -15.90 24.55 -15.54
CA ALA A 55 -15.81 24.27 -14.11
C ALA A 55 -17.20 24.20 -13.46
N ARG A 56 -18.08 25.18 -13.72
CA ARG A 56 -19.47 25.16 -13.22
C ARG A 56 -20.25 23.95 -13.72
N ARG A 57 -20.17 23.67 -15.02
CA ARG A 57 -20.84 22.50 -15.61
C ARG A 57 -20.40 21.19 -14.97
N TRP A 58 -19.09 21.00 -14.76
CA TRP A 58 -18.56 19.78 -14.18
C TRP A 58 -18.83 19.68 -12.67
N GLU A 59 -18.85 20.79 -11.94
CA GLU A 59 -19.28 20.82 -10.53
C GLU A 59 -20.71 20.28 -10.39
N GLU A 60 -21.65 20.70 -11.24
CA GLU A 60 -23.03 20.21 -11.25
C GLU A 60 -23.10 18.70 -11.52
N VAL A 61 -22.39 18.22 -12.56
CA VAL A 61 -22.34 16.79 -12.92
C VAL A 61 -21.73 15.95 -11.80
N PHE A 62 -20.61 16.39 -11.21
CA PHE A 62 -19.97 15.66 -10.12
C PHE A 62 -20.84 15.63 -8.87
N HIS A 63 -21.52 16.74 -8.56
CA HIS A 63 -22.45 16.79 -7.44
C HIS A 63 -23.62 15.82 -7.63
N GLU A 64 -24.20 15.74 -8.82
CA GLU A 64 -25.26 14.77 -9.14
C GLU A 64 -24.77 13.32 -8.98
N LEU A 65 -23.59 12.99 -9.49
CA LEU A 65 -22.99 11.65 -9.36
C LEU A 65 -22.74 11.25 -7.89
N LEU A 66 -22.25 12.19 -7.08
CA LEU A 66 -21.98 11.95 -5.66
C LEU A 66 -23.26 11.79 -4.84
N THR A 67 -24.28 12.63 -5.11
CA THR A 67 -25.53 12.64 -4.34
C THR A 67 -26.47 11.48 -4.72
N SER A 68 -26.51 11.09 -6.00
CA SER A 68 -27.16 9.84 -6.45
C SER A 68 -26.45 8.59 -5.91
N ARG A 69 -25.12 8.69 -5.73
CA ARG A 69 -24.18 7.60 -5.40
C ARG A 69 -23.94 6.66 -6.58
N ASP A 70 -24.19 7.11 -7.80
CA ASP A 70 -23.77 6.40 -9.02
C ASP A 70 -22.24 6.32 -9.12
N PHE A 71 -21.54 7.27 -8.49
CA PHE A 71 -20.10 7.24 -8.32
C PHE A 71 -19.67 7.81 -6.97
N LEU A 72 -18.69 7.15 -6.33
CA LEU A 72 -18.01 7.67 -5.15
C LEU A 72 -16.49 7.50 -5.31
N PRO A 73 -15.69 8.55 -5.07
CA PRO A 73 -14.24 8.43 -5.09
C PRO A 73 -13.74 7.74 -3.81
N ASN A 74 -12.46 7.38 -3.80
CA ASN A 74 -11.84 6.78 -2.62
C ASN A 74 -11.91 7.70 -1.38
N SER A 75 -11.78 7.13 -0.19
CA SER A 75 -11.92 7.86 1.08
C SER A 75 -11.08 9.13 1.22
N PRO A 76 -9.77 9.16 0.88
CA PRO A 76 -8.98 10.40 0.93
C PRO A 76 -9.57 11.57 0.14
N THR A 77 -10.17 11.34 -1.03
CA THR A 77 -10.85 12.39 -1.80
C THR A 77 -12.00 13.01 -1.00
N LEU A 78 -12.88 12.18 -0.42
CA LEU A 78 -14.00 12.66 0.39
C LEU A 78 -13.51 13.42 1.64
N MET A 79 -12.45 12.92 2.27
CA MET A 79 -11.89 13.50 3.49
C MET A 79 -11.15 14.83 3.25
N ASN A 80 -10.41 14.94 2.15
CA ASN A 80 -9.38 15.97 1.99
C ASN A 80 -9.63 16.97 0.85
N ALA A 81 -10.54 16.70 -0.09
CA ALA A 81 -10.81 17.64 -1.19
C ALA A 81 -11.31 19.01 -0.66
N GLY A 82 -10.74 20.10 -1.17
CA GLY A 82 -11.06 21.46 -0.68
C GLY A 82 -10.59 21.74 0.75
N THR A 83 -9.60 20.98 1.25
CA THR A 83 -8.95 21.23 2.54
C THR A 83 -7.44 21.49 2.36
N PRO A 84 -6.76 22.13 3.32
CA PRO A 84 -5.32 22.39 3.22
C PRO A 84 -4.42 21.15 3.07
N LEU A 85 -4.89 19.95 3.46
CA LEU A 85 -4.10 18.72 3.33
C LEU A 85 -3.95 18.28 1.86
N GLY A 86 -4.99 18.47 1.04
CA GLY A 86 -4.92 18.34 -0.42
C GLY A 86 -4.58 16.96 -1.02
N GLN A 87 -4.37 15.90 -0.23
CA GLN A 87 -4.05 14.56 -0.74
C GLN A 87 -5.31 13.73 -1.01
N LEU A 88 -5.55 13.38 -2.28
CA LEU A 88 -6.79 12.76 -2.74
C LEU A 88 -6.66 11.27 -3.12
N SER A 89 -5.45 10.76 -3.26
CA SER A 89 -5.11 9.37 -3.63
C SER A 89 -5.01 8.47 -2.40
N ALA A 90 -5.45 7.22 -2.54
CA ALA A 90 -5.39 6.22 -1.48
C ALA A 90 -4.18 5.28 -1.57
N CYS A 91 -3.57 5.13 -2.74
CA CYS A 91 -2.66 4.03 -3.05
C CYS A 91 -1.29 4.55 -3.47
N PHE A 92 -0.25 4.08 -2.78
CA PHE A 92 1.14 4.45 -3.03
C PHE A 92 2.03 3.21 -2.96
N VAL A 93 3.10 3.19 -3.75
CA VAL A 93 4.24 2.29 -3.58
C VAL A 93 5.48 3.15 -3.43
N LEU A 94 6.36 2.80 -2.50
CA LEU A 94 7.60 3.51 -2.23
C LEU A 94 8.78 2.53 -2.37
N PRO A 95 9.87 2.92 -3.02
CA PRO A 95 11.05 2.07 -3.15
C PRO A 95 11.76 1.94 -1.80
N VAL A 96 12.34 0.76 -1.56
CA VAL A 96 13.22 0.51 -0.41
C VAL A 96 14.57 0.06 -0.96
N GLY A 97 15.58 0.94 -0.84
CA GLY A 97 16.96 0.64 -1.22
C GLY A 97 17.71 -0.14 -0.13
N ASP A 98 18.95 -0.54 -0.42
CA ASP A 98 19.78 -1.40 0.44
C ASP A 98 20.83 -0.60 1.25
N THR A 99 20.47 0.63 1.60
CA THR A 99 21.26 1.53 2.46
C THR A 99 20.39 2.08 3.60
N MET A 100 21.03 2.49 4.69
CA MET A 100 20.30 3.03 5.85
C MET A 100 19.57 4.32 5.49
N GLU A 101 20.19 5.17 4.67
CA GLU A 101 19.65 6.41 4.16
C GLU A 101 18.37 6.16 3.35
N GLU A 102 18.40 5.21 2.40
CA GLU A 102 17.23 4.86 1.58
C GLU A 102 16.13 4.21 2.41
N ILE A 103 16.47 3.32 3.35
CA ILE A 103 15.50 2.68 4.24
C ILE A 103 14.76 3.73 5.09
N PHE A 104 15.50 4.64 5.73
CA PHE A 104 14.88 5.66 6.59
C PHE A 104 14.21 6.78 5.79
N GLU A 105 14.65 7.07 4.57
CA GLU A 105 13.90 7.95 3.68
C GLU A 105 12.55 7.31 3.31
N ALA A 106 12.50 6.01 3.02
CA ALA A 106 11.24 5.30 2.78
C ALA A 106 10.31 5.34 4.01
N VAL A 107 10.84 5.17 5.24
CA VAL A 107 10.06 5.31 6.48
C VAL A 107 9.51 6.73 6.64
N LYS A 108 10.31 7.76 6.35
CA LYS A 108 9.88 9.16 6.40
C LYS A 108 8.78 9.43 5.37
N GLN A 109 8.95 9.00 4.12
CA GLN A 109 7.95 9.18 3.07
C GLN A 109 6.65 8.44 3.39
N MET A 110 6.75 7.22 3.92
CA MET A 110 5.60 6.48 4.45
C MET A 110 4.85 7.31 5.48
N ALA A 111 5.57 7.91 6.43
CA ALA A 111 4.94 8.70 7.48
C ALA A 111 4.20 9.92 6.94
N LEU A 112 4.76 10.60 5.93
CA LEU A 112 4.13 11.74 5.29
C LEU A 112 2.88 11.34 4.50
N VAL A 113 2.93 10.23 3.76
CA VAL A 113 1.78 9.68 3.02
C VAL A 113 0.66 9.29 3.98
N GLN A 114 0.98 8.51 5.01
CA GLN A 114 0.00 8.02 5.98
C GLN A 114 -0.59 9.13 6.86
N ARG A 115 0.18 10.19 7.16
CA ARG A 115 -0.33 11.39 7.83
C ARG A 115 -1.53 11.99 7.09
N THR A 116 -1.56 11.87 5.78
CA THR A 116 -2.64 12.37 4.92
C THR A 116 -3.70 11.33 4.56
N GLY A 117 -3.58 10.11 5.07
CA GLY A 117 -4.56 9.04 4.90
C GLY A 117 -4.31 8.09 3.73
N GLY A 118 -3.15 8.18 3.08
CA GLY A 118 -2.71 7.23 2.05
C GLY A 118 -2.23 5.91 2.64
N GLY A 119 -2.39 4.82 1.89
CA GLY A 119 -1.82 3.50 2.18
C GLY A 119 -0.59 3.23 1.32
N THR A 120 0.38 2.49 1.87
CA THR A 120 1.72 2.38 1.30
C THR A 120 2.12 0.94 1.01
N GLY A 121 2.73 0.70 -0.13
CA GLY A 121 3.32 -0.59 -0.50
C GLY A 121 4.82 -0.52 -0.64
N PHE A 122 5.50 -1.63 -0.39
CA PHE A 122 6.95 -1.73 -0.44
C PHE A 122 7.39 -3.08 -0.99
N SER A 123 8.39 -3.07 -1.87
CA SER A 123 9.19 -4.27 -2.14
C SER A 123 10.43 -4.22 -1.25
N PHE A 124 10.59 -5.21 -0.38
CA PHE A 124 11.78 -5.40 0.44
C PHE A 124 12.82 -6.29 -0.24
N SER A 125 12.59 -6.66 -1.50
CA SER A 125 13.39 -7.65 -2.23
C SER A 125 14.79 -7.18 -2.61
N ARG A 126 15.05 -5.86 -2.55
CA ARG A 126 16.36 -5.26 -2.81
C ARG A 126 17.28 -5.31 -1.59
N LEU A 127 16.71 -5.44 -0.40
CA LEU A 127 17.49 -5.51 0.84
C LEU A 127 18.32 -6.79 0.86
N ARG A 128 19.59 -6.67 1.26
CA ARG A 128 20.46 -7.84 1.43
C ARG A 128 19.92 -8.76 2.54
N PRO A 129 20.18 -10.08 2.42
CA PRO A 129 19.66 -11.05 3.37
C PRO A 129 20.34 -10.93 4.73
N LYS A 130 19.69 -11.49 5.75
CA LYS A 130 20.22 -11.59 7.10
C LYS A 130 21.57 -12.31 7.10
N GLY A 131 22.55 -11.76 7.81
CA GLY A 131 23.91 -12.30 7.87
C GLY A 131 24.81 -11.89 6.69
N ASP A 132 24.31 -11.16 5.68
CA ASP A 132 25.18 -10.63 4.62
C ASP A 132 26.08 -9.49 5.17
N VAL A 133 27.21 -9.28 4.52
CA VAL A 133 28.25 -8.36 4.97
C VAL A 133 27.80 -6.89 4.83
N VAL A 134 28.05 -6.10 5.87
CA VAL A 134 27.89 -4.64 5.86
C VAL A 134 29.27 -3.99 5.77
N ALA A 135 29.69 -3.63 4.55
CA ALA A 135 31.04 -3.15 4.28
C ALA A 135 31.45 -1.90 5.09
N SER A 136 30.50 -1.02 5.42
CA SER A 136 30.77 0.22 6.16
C SER A 136 31.10 0.01 7.64
N THR A 137 30.54 -1.03 8.27
CA THR A 137 30.72 -1.31 9.70
C THR A 137 31.49 -2.60 9.98
N GLY A 138 31.70 -3.44 8.97
CA GLY A 138 32.26 -4.79 9.11
C GLY A 138 31.33 -5.78 9.80
N GLY A 139 30.07 -5.39 10.07
CA GLY A 139 29.07 -6.22 10.74
C GLY A 139 28.20 -7.05 9.79
N GLU A 140 27.19 -7.70 10.36
CA GLU A 140 26.19 -8.51 9.65
C GLU A 140 24.87 -7.75 9.47
N ALA A 141 24.20 -7.96 8.34
CA ALA A 141 22.91 -7.37 8.04
C ALA A 141 21.77 -8.04 8.81
N SER A 142 20.77 -7.25 9.22
CA SER A 142 19.60 -7.77 9.95
C SER A 142 18.56 -8.46 9.05
N GLY A 143 18.61 -8.22 7.73
CA GLY A 143 17.66 -8.74 6.76
C GLY A 143 16.33 -7.96 6.67
N PRO A 144 15.53 -8.18 5.61
CA PRO A 144 14.32 -7.41 5.30
C PRO A 144 13.26 -7.51 6.39
N VAL A 145 13.02 -8.71 6.95
CA VAL A 145 11.99 -8.91 7.99
C VAL A 145 12.29 -8.08 9.25
N SER A 146 13.56 -7.87 9.58
CA SER A 146 13.94 -7.01 10.71
C SER A 146 13.61 -5.54 10.43
N PHE A 147 13.90 -5.05 9.22
CA PHE A 147 13.57 -3.67 8.85
C PHE A 147 12.06 -3.44 8.74
N MET A 148 11.29 -4.42 8.26
CA MET A 148 9.82 -4.33 8.24
C MET A 148 9.22 -4.03 9.61
N LYS A 149 9.82 -4.52 10.71
CA LYS A 149 9.38 -4.21 12.09
C LYS A 149 9.52 -2.72 12.43
N ILE A 150 10.47 -2.01 11.82
CA ILE A 150 10.62 -0.56 11.99
C ILE A 150 9.46 0.17 11.30
N PHE A 151 9.12 -0.23 10.07
CA PHE A 151 7.98 0.32 9.33
C PHE A 151 6.66 0.07 10.07
N ASP A 152 6.49 -1.15 10.62
CA ASP A 152 5.31 -1.54 11.39
C ASP A 152 5.16 -0.68 12.65
N SER A 153 6.25 -0.53 13.42
CA SER A 153 6.26 0.31 14.62
C SER A 153 5.99 1.79 14.29
N ALA A 154 6.60 2.33 13.24
CA ALA A 154 6.33 3.69 12.81
C ALA A 154 4.83 3.88 12.46
N THR A 155 4.25 2.95 11.71
CA THR A 155 2.82 2.99 11.33
C THR A 155 1.89 2.95 12.54
N GLU A 156 2.23 2.18 13.57
CA GLU A 156 1.45 2.12 14.82
C GLU A 156 1.38 3.49 15.53
N HIS A 157 2.43 4.30 15.44
CA HIS A 157 2.50 5.61 16.10
C HIS A 157 1.95 6.75 15.22
N ILE A 158 1.87 6.55 13.91
CA ILE A 158 1.33 7.51 12.94
C ILE A 158 -0.18 7.25 12.78
N LYS A 159 -0.94 7.53 13.85
CA LYS A 159 -2.41 7.46 13.80
C LYS A 159 -2.96 8.82 13.37
N GLN A 160 -3.58 8.86 12.18
CA GLN A 160 -4.18 10.06 11.58
C GLN A 160 -5.31 10.63 12.46
N GLY A 161 -5.01 11.48 13.45
CA GLY A 161 -6.00 12.26 14.22
C GLY A 161 -7.22 11.47 14.75
N GLY A 162 -7.10 10.15 14.91
CA GLY A 162 -8.20 9.23 15.25
C GLY A 162 -9.14 8.78 14.12
N LYS A 163 -8.94 9.18 12.85
CA LYS A 163 -9.83 8.83 11.72
C LYS A 163 -9.46 7.52 11.00
N ARG A 164 -8.19 7.29 10.66
CA ARG A 164 -7.73 6.08 9.94
C ARG A 164 -6.39 5.58 10.50
N ARG A 165 -6.23 4.26 10.60
CA ARG A 165 -4.95 3.61 10.87
C ARG A 165 -4.16 3.50 9.56
N GLY A 166 -2.85 3.71 9.60
CA GLY A 166 -1.99 3.43 8.44
C GLY A 166 -2.06 1.96 8.06
N ALA A 167 -1.81 1.66 6.79
CA ALA A 167 -1.84 0.30 6.25
C ALA A 167 -0.70 0.13 5.25
N ASN A 168 -0.02 -1.01 5.35
CA ASN A 168 1.12 -1.33 4.51
C ASN A 168 0.91 -2.62 3.69
N MET A 169 1.47 -2.67 2.50
CA MET A 169 1.80 -3.90 1.78
C MET A 169 3.31 -4.15 1.87
N GLY A 170 3.71 -5.35 2.27
CA GLY A 170 5.10 -5.80 2.26
C GLY A 170 5.25 -6.94 1.26
N VAL A 171 6.15 -6.78 0.29
CA VAL A 171 6.41 -7.77 -0.75
C VAL A 171 7.84 -8.25 -0.66
N LEU A 172 8.03 -9.57 -0.72
CA LEU A 172 9.33 -10.18 -0.88
C LEU A 172 9.29 -11.22 -2.00
N ARG A 173 10.25 -11.14 -2.93
CA ARG A 173 10.37 -12.12 -4.01
C ARG A 173 10.66 -13.51 -3.46
N VAL A 174 10.07 -14.51 -4.11
CA VAL A 174 10.19 -15.92 -3.72
C VAL A 174 11.62 -16.46 -3.78
N ASP A 175 12.48 -15.85 -4.60
CA ASP A 175 13.91 -16.18 -4.74
C ASP A 175 14.81 -15.41 -3.76
N HIS A 176 14.25 -14.63 -2.84
CA HIS A 176 15.04 -13.98 -1.80
C HIS A 176 15.54 -15.01 -0.75
N PRO A 177 16.80 -14.93 -0.26
CA PRO A 177 17.34 -15.92 0.69
C PRO A 177 16.56 -16.02 2.01
N ASP A 178 15.93 -14.93 2.44
CA ASP A 178 15.12 -14.87 3.66
C ASP A 178 13.63 -15.17 3.43
N ILE A 179 13.27 -15.84 2.33
CA ILE A 179 11.86 -16.09 1.99
C ILE A 179 11.10 -16.89 3.06
N LEU A 180 11.72 -17.89 3.68
CA LEU A 180 11.05 -18.70 4.72
C LEU A 180 10.81 -17.89 6.00
N ASP A 181 11.75 -17.01 6.37
CA ASP A 181 11.59 -16.09 7.50
C ASP A 181 10.44 -15.11 7.23
N PHE A 182 10.31 -14.62 6.00
CA PHE A 182 9.22 -13.74 5.59
C PHE A 182 7.86 -14.43 5.59
N VAL A 183 7.77 -15.64 5.03
CA VAL A 183 6.53 -16.44 4.98
C VAL A 183 5.99 -16.72 6.38
N THR A 184 6.88 -16.91 7.35
CA THR A 184 6.50 -17.23 8.72
C THR A 184 6.42 -16.01 9.64
N ALA A 185 6.72 -14.80 9.13
CA ALA A 185 6.88 -13.59 9.94
C ALA A 185 5.64 -13.19 10.75
N LYS A 186 4.43 -13.53 10.26
CA LYS A 186 3.15 -13.24 10.94
C LYS A 186 2.59 -14.41 11.76
N ARG A 187 3.30 -15.54 11.88
CA ARG A 187 2.87 -16.66 12.76
C ARG A 187 2.92 -16.25 14.23
N ASP A 188 3.81 -15.32 14.60
CA ASP A 188 3.72 -14.61 15.87
C ASP A 188 2.69 -13.48 15.71
N GLU A 189 1.50 -13.67 16.30
CA GLU A 189 0.33 -12.78 16.17
C GLU A 189 0.59 -11.33 16.62
N ARG A 190 1.77 -10.99 17.15
CA ARG A 190 2.12 -9.62 17.55
C ARG A 190 2.99 -8.88 16.54
N ALA A 191 3.57 -9.57 15.57
CA ALA A 191 4.46 -8.95 14.59
C ALA A 191 3.69 -8.48 13.35
N LEU A 192 4.14 -7.36 12.75
CA LEU A 192 3.69 -6.88 11.43
C LEU A 192 2.18 -6.67 11.34
N GLN A 193 1.58 -6.13 12.40
CA GLN A 193 0.13 -5.93 12.51
C GLN A 193 -0.42 -4.86 11.56
N ASN A 194 0.45 -3.95 11.10
CA ASN A 194 0.11 -2.91 10.14
C ASN A 194 0.46 -3.28 8.70
N PHE A 195 0.85 -4.54 8.45
CA PHE A 195 1.19 -5.06 7.14
C PHE A 195 0.24 -6.17 6.70
N ASN A 196 -0.26 -6.06 5.47
CA ASN A 196 -0.49 -7.23 4.64
C ASN A 196 0.85 -7.65 4.04
N ILE A 197 1.12 -8.95 3.93
CA ILE A 197 2.34 -9.44 3.29
C ILE A 197 2.00 -10.36 2.12
N SER A 198 2.79 -10.29 1.05
CA SER A 198 2.63 -11.17 -0.10
C SER A 198 3.97 -11.62 -0.65
N VAL A 199 4.03 -12.89 -1.03
CA VAL A 199 5.18 -13.44 -1.74
C VAL A 199 5.05 -13.09 -3.21
N ALA A 200 6.05 -12.39 -3.73
CA ALA A 200 6.19 -12.11 -5.15
C ALA A 200 6.68 -13.38 -5.87
N VAL A 201 5.77 -14.10 -6.50
CA VAL A 201 6.05 -15.35 -7.21
C VAL A 201 6.29 -15.08 -8.70
N THR A 202 7.18 -15.90 -9.27
CA THR A 202 7.51 -15.92 -10.69
C THR A 202 6.91 -17.14 -11.37
N ASP A 203 6.73 -17.09 -12.69
CA ASP A 203 6.30 -18.23 -13.50
C ASP A 203 7.28 -19.39 -13.36
N ALA A 204 8.59 -19.09 -13.28
CA ALA A 204 9.64 -20.08 -13.07
C ALA A 204 9.49 -20.83 -11.73
N PHE A 205 9.17 -20.12 -10.64
CA PHE A 205 8.89 -20.75 -9.36
C PHE A 205 7.63 -21.63 -9.43
N MET A 206 6.56 -21.13 -10.03
CA MET A 206 5.30 -21.89 -10.15
C MET A 206 5.45 -23.15 -11.02
N GLU A 207 6.29 -23.10 -12.06
CA GLU A 207 6.68 -24.29 -12.84
C GLU A 207 7.46 -25.29 -11.98
N ALA A 208 8.43 -24.80 -11.20
CA ALA A 208 9.22 -25.65 -10.30
C ALA A 208 8.35 -26.33 -9.24
N VAL A 209 7.31 -25.65 -8.71
CA VAL A 209 6.33 -26.27 -7.82
C VAL A 209 5.61 -27.43 -8.51
N ARG A 210 5.13 -27.21 -9.76
CA ARG A 210 4.40 -28.23 -10.53
C ARG A 210 5.27 -29.47 -10.82
N ARG A 211 6.56 -29.27 -11.08
CA ARG A 211 7.53 -30.35 -11.38
C ARG A 211 8.18 -30.98 -10.15
N ASP A 212 7.93 -30.44 -8.96
CA ASP A 212 8.63 -30.82 -7.72
C ASP A 212 10.17 -30.59 -7.76
N ASP A 213 10.56 -29.55 -8.50
CA ASP A 213 11.96 -29.16 -8.71
C ASP A 213 12.49 -28.24 -7.59
N ALA A 214 13.82 -28.11 -7.57
CA ALA A 214 14.50 -27.13 -6.73
C ALA A 214 14.84 -25.87 -7.53
N TYR A 215 14.66 -24.71 -6.92
CA TYR A 215 14.97 -23.39 -7.48
C TYR A 215 16.07 -22.69 -6.66
N GLU A 216 16.69 -21.67 -7.25
CA GLU A 216 17.79 -20.93 -6.65
C GLU A 216 17.28 -19.73 -5.82
N LEU A 217 17.91 -19.51 -4.66
CA LEU A 217 17.78 -18.27 -3.91
C LEU A 217 18.94 -17.35 -4.29
N ILE A 218 18.62 -16.11 -4.65
CA ILE A 218 19.53 -15.15 -5.24
C ILE A 218 19.76 -14.02 -4.25
N ASN A 219 21.02 -13.76 -3.89
CA ASN A 219 21.34 -12.58 -3.09
C ASN A 219 21.17 -11.31 -3.97
N PRO A 220 20.25 -10.38 -3.64
CA PRO A 220 19.94 -9.24 -4.51
C PRO A 220 21.12 -8.27 -4.69
N ARG A 221 22.06 -8.21 -3.75
CA ARG A 221 23.26 -7.38 -3.84
C ARG A 221 24.30 -7.93 -4.81
N THR A 222 24.46 -9.25 -4.86
CA THR A 222 25.51 -9.90 -5.68
C THR A 222 24.99 -10.46 -6.99
N GLY A 223 23.68 -10.66 -7.11
CA GLY A 223 23.04 -11.34 -8.24
C GLY A 223 23.40 -12.83 -8.34
N ARG A 224 24.01 -13.43 -7.31
CA ARG A 224 24.47 -14.82 -7.32
C ARG A 224 23.53 -15.72 -6.54
N ALA A 225 23.37 -16.94 -7.05
CA ALA A 225 22.72 -18.01 -6.31
C ALA A 225 23.53 -18.36 -5.06
N VAL A 226 22.88 -18.37 -3.90
CA VAL A 226 23.52 -18.68 -2.60
C VAL A 226 23.03 -19.99 -1.99
N ARG A 227 21.85 -20.45 -2.37
CA ARG A 227 21.23 -21.70 -1.89
C ARG A 227 20.20 -22.19 -2.90
N ARG A 228 19.81 -23.46 -2.80
CA ARG A 228 18.64 -24.01 -3.48
C ARG A 228 17.62 -24.53 -2.47
N LEU A 229 16.35 -24.35 -2.77
CA LEU A 229 15.24 -24.93 -2.00
C LEU A 229 14.31 -25.72 -2.93
N LYS A 230 13.65 -26.74 -2.36
CA LYS A 230 12.55 -27.42 -3.06
C LYS A 230 11.37 -26.46 -3.17
N ALA A 231 10.91 -26.19 -4.39
CA ALA A 231 9.85 -25.21 -4.63
C ALA A 231 8.55 -25.61 -3.95
N ARG A 232 8.20 -26.91 -3.97
CA ARG A 232 7.03 -27.47 -3.28
C ARG A 232 7.06 -27.21 -1.78
N HIS A 233 8.23 -27.37 -1.14
CA HIS A 233 8.37 -27.11 0.30
C HIS A 233 8.07 -25.64 0.65
N VAL A 234 8.62 -24.70 -0.13
CA VAL A 234 8.36 -23.26 0.09
C VAL A 234 6.88 -22.93 -0.16
N PHE A 235 6.28 -23.50 -1.21
CA PHE A 235 4.86 -23.31 -1.50
C PHE A 235 3.94 -23.89 -0.41
N GLU A 236 4.28 -25.06 0.13
CA GLU A 236 3.55 -25.67 1.26
C GLU A 236 3.66 -24.81 2.53
N GLU A 237 4.82 -24.21 2.81
CA GLU A 237 4.96 -23.28 3.92
C GLU A 237 4.13 -22.00 3.74
N ILE A 238 4.03 -21.49 2.51
CA ILE A 238 3.14 -20.36 2.16
C ILE A 238 1.69 -20.75 2.43
N VAL A 239 1.24 -21.89 1.90
CA VAL A 239 -0.15 -22.37 2.08
C VAL A 239 -0.45 -22.59 3.57
N ARG A 240 0.48 -23.19 4.32
CA ARG A 240 0.33 -23.41 5.75
C ARG A 240 0.23 -22.10 6.54
N ALA A 241 1.09 -21.13 6.24
CA ALA A 241 1.04 -19.81 6.88
C ALA A 241 -0.30 -19.10 6.56
N ALA A 242 -0.69 -19.07 5.29
CA ALA A 242 -1.94 -18.45 4.85
C ALA A 242 -3.17 -19.12 5.49
N TRP A 243 -3.16 -20.44 5.67
CA TRP A 243 -4.22 -21.15 6.39
C TRP A 243 -4.29 -20.77 7.88
N GLN A 244 -3.14 -20.50 8.52
CA GLN A 244 -3.08 -20.14 9.94
C GLN A 244 -3.47 -18.70 10.23
N THR A 245 -3.06 -17.76 9.36
CA THR A 245 -3.11 -16.32 9.68
C THR A 245 -3.82 -15.47 8.63
N GLY A 246 -4.11 -16.02 7.45
CA GLY A 246 -4.55 -15.28 6.26
C GLY A 246 -3.40 -14.70 5.42
N ASP A 247 -2.15 -14.81 5.88
CA ASP A 247 -0.94 -14.30 5.22
C ASP A 247 0.16 -15.37 5.11
N PRO A 248 1.04 -15.31 4.09
CA PRO A 248 1.10 -14.29 3.06
C PRO A 248 0.18 -14.59 1.86
N GLY A 249 -0.24 -13.53 1.18
CA GLY A 249 -0.83 -13.61 -0.16
C GLY A 249 0.22 -13.93 -1.24
N LEU A 250 -0.23 -14.01 -2.49
CA LEU A 250 0.63 -14.20 -3.66
C LEU A 250 0.50 -13.01 -4.62
N LEU A 251 1.63 -12.49 -5.09
CA LEU A 251 1.70 -11.50 -6.15
C LEU A 251 2.44 -12.09 -7.36
N PHE A 252 1.75 -12.24 -8.48
CA PHE A 252 2.31 -12.83 -9.70
C PHE A 252 3.07 -11.78 -10.50
N LEU A 253 4.34 -11.54 -10.14
CA LEU A 253 5.15 -10.46 -10.71
C LEU A 253 5.31 -10.54 -12.23
N ASP A 254 5.47 -11.74 -12.78
CA ASP A 254 5.67 -11.91 -14.21
C ASP A 254 4.38 -11.57 -14.99
N ALA A 255 3.20 -11.89 -14.44
CA ALA A 255 1.93 -11.49 -15.01
C ALA A 255 1.72 -9.98 -14.94
N ILE A 256 2.02 -9.36 -13.80
CA ILE A 256 1.96 -7.91 -13.60
C ILE A 256 2.86 -7.19 -14.62
N ASN A 257 4.11 -7.64 -14.75
CA ASN A 257 5.09 -6.97 -15.61
C ASN A 257 4.88 -7.24 -17.10
N ARG A 258 4.28 -8.39 -17.49
CA ARG A 258 3.79 -8.58 -18.86
C ARG A 258 2.72 -7.57 -19.26
N ALA A 259 1.89 -7.16 -18.30
CA ALA A 259 0.82 -6.19 -18.51
C ALA A 259 1.25 -4.74 -18.19
N ASN A 260 2.51 -4.51 -17.80
CA ASN A 260 3.01 -3.18 -17.47
C ASN A 260 3.02 -2.30 -18.74
N PRO A 261 2.24 -1.20 -18.80
CA PRO A 261 2.18 -0.33 -19.97
C PRO A 261 3.44 0.54 -20.14
N THR A 262 4.28 0.63 -19.11
CA THR A 262 5.48 1.49 -19.08
C THR A 262 6.72 0.71 -18.65
N PRO A 263 7.09 -0.39 -19.32
CA PRO A 263 8.20 -1.25 -18.91
C PRO A 263 9.57 -0.54 -18.98
N HIS A 264 9.68 0.54 -19.75
CA HIS A 264 10.89 1.35 -19.90
C HIS A 264 11.18 2.23 -18.66
N LEU A 265 10.19 2.47 -17.80
CA LEU A 265 10.38 3.22 -16.54
C LEU A 265 10.90 2.32 -15.40
N GLY A 266 10.64 1.01 -15.49
CA GLY A 266 11.04 0.04 -14.49
C GLY A 266 10.10 -1.15 -14.44
N ALA A 267 10.50 -2.16 -13.67
CA ALA A 267 9.64 -3.28 -13.32
C ALA A 267 8.81 -2.95 -12.08
N ILE A 268 7.54 -3.33 -12.08
CA ILE A 268 6.67 -3.22 -10.91
C ILE A 268 7.05 -4.33 -9.93
N GLU A 269 7.39 -3.95 -8.70
CA GLU A 269 7.90 -4.87 -7.67
C GLU A 269 6.94 -5.03 -6.48
N ALA A 270 5.93 -4.17 -6.36
CA ALA A 270 4.96 -4.21 -5.27
C ALA A 270 3.60 -3.63 -5.70
N THR A 271 2.63 -3.74 -4.80
CA THR A 271 1.29 -3.15 -4.93
C THR A 271 1.01 -2.26 -3.73
N ASN A 272 -0.05 -1.46 -3.80
CA ASN A 272 -0.63 -0.82 -2.63
C ASN A 272 -1.16 -1.86 -1.59
N PRO A 273 -1.60 -1.43 -0.39
CA PRO A 273 -1.98 -2.33 0.71
C PRO A 273 -2.96 -3.46 0.39
N CYS A 274 -3.89 -3.26 -0.54
CA CYS A 274 -4.95 -4.23 -0.85
C CYS A 274 -4.67 -5.04 -2.12
N GLY A 275 -3.53 -4.85 -2.79
CA GLY A 275 -3.10 -5.67 -3.93
C GLY A 275 -3.70 -5.30 -5.30
N GLU A 276 -4.64 -4.35 -5.35
CA GLU A 276 -5.43 -4.04 -6.53
C GLU A 276 -4.73 -3.11 -7.52
N ILE A 277 -3.77 -2.29 -7.08
CA ILE A 277 -2.98 -1.41 -7.94
C ILE A 277 -1.49 -1.76 -7.83
N PRO A 278 -0.91 -2.43 -8.83
CA PRO A 278 0.53 -2.55 -9.01
C PRO A 278 1.12 -1.20 -9.47
N LEU A 279 2.18 -0.73 -8.79
CA LEU A 279 2.76 0.60 -9.02
C LEU A 279 4.30 0.53 -9.06
N LEU A 280 4.90 1.47 -9.80
CA LEU A 280 6.34 1.70 -9.89
C LEU A 280 6.82 2.67 -8.80
#